data_AF-A0A957C5R8-F1
#
_entry.id   AF-A0A957C5R8-F1
#
_cell.length_a   1.000
_cell.length_b   1.000
_cell.length_c   1.000
_cell.angle_alpha   90.00
_cell.angle_beta   90.00
_cell.angle_gamma   90.00
#
_symmetry.space_group_name_H-M   'P 1'
#
loop_
_entity.id
_entity.type
_entity.pdbx_description
1 polymer ?
#
loop_
_entity_poly.entity_id
_entity_poly.type
_entity_poly.pdbx_seq_one_letter_code
_entity_poly.pdbx_strand_id
1 'polypeptide(L)'
;TEFNIPVSHTERDIYSRDRNIFHLSHEGGLLEDPWNEPESRMFQLTNSPEEAPDEPEYVEIGFEKGTPISVNGEQLSAVEILRMLNKLAGKHGIGRVDIVENRLVGMKSRGVYETPAGTLLHRAHQALESICLDKHTMQYKDSIAVKYAELVYNGMWFTRLREALDSFVQVTQQTVTGTVRLKLYKGNVIIAGRKSPYSLYREDYASFGEEDVYNQQDAQGFIQLFGLPMKVDALLEIDGTGESRYRRPDYTKFKRD
;
A
#
# COMPACT_ATOMS: atom_id res chain seq x y z
N THR A 1 -25.64 -22.99 31.62
CA THR A 1 -26.36 -23.23 32.89
C THR A 1 -27.45 -24.29 32.79
N GLU A 2 -28.01 -24.59 31.62
CA GLU A 2 -28.91 -25.76 31.43
C GLU A 2 -28.15 -27.06 31.13
N PHE A 3 -27.09 -26.99 30.31
CA PHE A 3 -26.34 -28.16 29.84
C PHE A 3 -24.99 -28.38 30.53
N ASN A 4 -24.67 -27.62 31.59
CA ASN A 4 -23.37 -27.65 32.28
C ASN A 4 -22.13 -27.57 31.35
N ILE A 5 -22.27 -26.94 30.19
CA ILE A 5 -21.13 -26.67 29.30
C ILE A 5 -20.24 -25.65 30.01
N PRO A 6 -18.94 -25.93 30.23
CA PRO A 6 -18.03 -24.98 30.83
C PRO A 6 -17.79 -23.82 29.85
N VAL A 7 -18.11 -22.60 30.29
CA VAL A 7 -17.93 -21.38 29.51
C VAL A 7 -16.88 -20.51 30.20
N SER A 8 -15.83 -20.16 29.47
CA SER A 8 -14.74 -19.29 29.95
C SER A 8 -15.03 -17.80 29.76
N HIS A 9 -16.10 -17.47 29.03
CA HIS A 9 -16.52 -16.09 28.79
C HIS A 9 -16.95 -15.44 30.12
N THR A 10 -16.38 -14.28 30.42
CA THR A 10 -16.76 -13.47 31.59
C THR A 10 -17.48 -12.22 31.11
N GLU A 11 -18.34 -11.63 31.93
CA GLU A 11 -19.01 -10.35 31.61
C GLU A 11 -18.01 -9.20 31.35
N ARG A 12 -16.75 -9.36 31.74
CA ARG A 12 -15.68 -8.36 31.57
C ARG A 12 -15.11 -8.32 30.15
N ASP A 13 -15.26 -9.39 29.38
CA ASP A 13 -14.74 -9.47 28.03
C ASP A 13 -15.87 -9.37 27.01
N ILE A 14 -16.25 -8.14 26.69
CA ILE A 14 -17.46 -7.82 25.91
C ILE A 14 -17.24 -7.79 24.40
N TYR A 15 -15.98 -7.89 23.95
CA TYR A 15 -15.62 -7.76 22.54
C TYR A 15 -15.57 -9.11 21.86
N SER A 16 -16.24 -9.23 20.71
CA SER A 16 -16.00 -10.31 19.78
C SER A 16 -14.64 -10.11 19.13
N ARG A 17 -13.82 -11.18 19.08
CA ARG A 17 -12.47 -11.12 18.52
C ARG A 17 -12.20 -12.28 17.58
N ASP A 18 -11.53 -11.97 16.47
CA ASP A 18 -10.91 -12.97 15.60
C ASP A 18 -9.41 -12.73 15.55
N ARG A 19 -8.62 -13.79 15.80
CA ARG A 19 -7.16 -13.72 15.90
C ARG A 19 -6.50 -14.76 15.02
N ASN A 20 -5.52 -14.31 14.25
CA ASN A 20 -4.53 -15.17 13.63
C ASN A 20 -3.13 -14.55 13.75
N ILE A 21 -2.14 -15.10 13.04
CA ILE A 21 -0.76 -14.58 13.10
C ILE A 21 -0.63 -13.19 12.45
N PHE A 22 -1.52 -12.85 11.52
CA PHE A 22 -1.43 -11.63 10.73
C PHE A 22 -2.07 -10.43 11.45
N HIS A 23 -3.19 -10.66 12.12
CA HIS A 23 -3.94 -9.60 12.81
C HIS A 23 -4.82 -10.12 13.97
N LEU A 24 -5.34 -9.16 14.72
CA LEU A 24 -6.46 -9.31 15.66
C LEU A 24 -7.54 -8.28 15.31
N SER A 25 -8.80 -8.71 15.23
CA SER A 25 -9.96 -7.82 15.11
C SER A 25 -10.74 -7.75 16.43
N HIS A 26 -11.39 -6.61 16.63
CA HIS A 26 -12.29 -6.32 17.74
C HIS A 26 -13.58 -5.71 17.21
N GLU A 27 -14.71 -6.29 17.59
CA GLU A 27 -16.04 -5.83 17.22
C GLU A 27 -17.03 -6.00 18.38
N GLY A 28 -18.17 -5.33 18.30
CA GLY A 28 -19.26 -5.44 19.27
C GLY A 28 -19.03 -4.66 20.57
N GLY A 29 -19.98 -4.78 21.49
CA GLY A 29 -19.95 -4.09 22.77
C GLY A 29 -19.88 -2.57 22.59
N LEU A 30 -18.97 -1.91 23.30
CA LEU A 30 -18.84 -0.45 23.26
C LEU A 30 -18.46 0.10 21.87
N LEU A 31 -17.87 -0.71 20.99
CA LEU A 31 -17.49 -0.27 19.65
C LEU A 31 -18.68 -0.09 18.71
N GLU A 32 -19.87 -0.63 19.04
CA GLU A 32 -21.06 -0.48 18.19
C GLU A 32 -21.50 0.98 18.04
N ASP A 33 -21.25 1.81 19.05
CA ASP A 33 -21.37 3.26 18.92
C ASP A 33 -20.04 3.84 18.42
N PRO A 34 -19.98 4.39 17.19
CA PRO A 34 -18.75 4.98 16.64
C PRO A 34 -18.28 6.24 17.39
N TRP A 35 -19.07 6.78 18.31
CA TRP A 35 -18.66 7.89 19.17
C TRP A 35 -17.83 7.46 20.38
N ASN A 36 -17.85 6.18 20.75
CA ASN A 36 -17.07 5.66 21.86
C ASN A 36 -15.61 5.44 21.47
N GLU A 37 -14.68 5.91 22.30
CA GLU A 37 -13.24 5.63 22.13
C GLU A 37 -12.93 4.14 22.41
N PRO A 38 -12.07 3.48 21.61
CA PRO A 38 -11.61 2.13 21.92
C PRO A 38 -10.89 2.07 23.28
N GLU A 39 -11.34 1.18 24.18
CA GLU A 39 -10.72 1.03 25.50
C GLU A 39 -9.27 0.51 25.36
N SER A 40 -8.33 1.07 26.12
CA SER A 40 -6.92 0.66 26.07
C SER A 40 -6.71 -0.85 26.35
N ARG A 41 -7.50 -1.41 27.29
CA ARG A 41 -7.50 -2.84 27.65
C ARG A 41 -7.97 -3.78 26.54
N MET A 42 -8.59 -3.24 25.49
CA MET A 42 -9.09 -4.02 24.36
C MET A 42 -7.94 -4.58 23.52
N PHE A 43 -6.91 -3.77 23.30
CA PHE A 43 -5.74 -4.09 22.49
C PHE A 43 -4.87 -5.14 23.18
N GLN A 44 -4.47 -6.18 22.43
CA GLN A 44 -3.70 -7.32 22.95
C GLN A 44 -2.38 -7.54 22.23
N LEU A 45 -2.22 -7.04 21.00
CA LEU A 45 -1.01 -7.25 20.20
C LEU A 45 -0.04 -6.07 20.26
N THR A 46 -0.54 -4.88 20.58
CA THR A 46 0.19 -3.62 20.47
C THR A 46 0.10 -2.80 21.75
N ASN A 47 1.18 -2.12 22.13
CA ASN A 47 1.16 -1.08 23.15
C ASN A 47 0.37 0.14 22.65
N SER A 48 -0.11 0.99 23.55
CA SER A 48 -0.58 2.32 23.14
C SER A 48 0.60 3.16 22.62
N PRO A 49 0.39 4.08 21.66
CA PRO A 49 1.43 5.03 21.25
C PRO A 49 2.02 5.84 22.42
N GLU A 50 1.21 6.11 23.44
CA GLU A 50 1.59 6.80 24.67
C GLU A 50 2.56 5.97 25.52
N GLU A 51 2.30 4.67 25.68
CA GLU A 51 3.13 3.72 26.45
C GLU A 51 4.28 3.10 25.62
N ALA A 52 4.29 3.32 24.31
CA ALA A 52 5.38 2.88 23.44
C ALA A 52 6.70 3.58 23.80
N PRO A 53 7.87 2.94 23.57
CA PRO A 53 9.18 3.49 23.91
C PRO A 53 9.42 4.91 23.39
N ASP A 54 10.11 5.73 24.19
CA ASP A 54 10.55 7.07 23.79
C ASP A 54 11.77 7.05 22.85
N GLU A 55 12.46 5.91 22.76
CA GLU A 55 13.56 5.72 21.82
C GLU A 55 13.08 5.06 20.52
N PRO A 56 13.37 5.63 19.35
CA PRO A 56 13.03 5.00 18.08
C PRO A 56 13.88 3.76 17.82
N GLU A 57 13.30 2.79 17.13
CA GLU A 57 13.99 1.55 16.77
C GLU A 57 14.03 1.39 15.26
N TYR A 58 15.16 0.94 14.71
CA TYR A 58 15.31 0.69 13.28
C TYR A 58 15.15 -0.79 12.98
N VAL A 59 14.47 -1.11 11.88
CA VAL A 59 14.36 -2.47 11.35
C VAL A 59 14.65 -2.45 9.86
N GLU A 60 15.49 -3.40 9.40
CA GLU A 60 15.72 -3.65 7.99
C GLU A 60 14.94 -4.88 7.55
N ILE A 61 14.17 -4.79 6.47
CA ILE A 61 13.40 -5.91 5.92
C ILE A 61 13.93 -6.19 4.51
N GLY A 62 14.41 -7.41 4.28
CA GLY A 62 14.88 -7.88 2.98
C GLY A 62 13.78 -8.58 2.20
N PHE A 63 13.73 -8.33 0.89
CA PHE A 63 12.78 -8.90 -0.03
C PHE A 63 13.48 -9.56 -1.22
N GLU A 64 12.90 -10.64 -1.71
CA GLU A 64 13.21 -11.26 -3.00
C GLU A 64 11.93 -11.44 -3.80
N LYS A 65 11.90 -10.87 -5.00
CA LYS A 65 10.75 -10.90 -5.92
C LYS A 65 9.41 -10.57 -5.23
N GLY A 66 9.41 -9.50 -4.44
CA GLY A 66 8.26 -9.02 -3.68
C GLY A 66 7.97 -9.76 -2.37
N THR A 67 8.66 -10.88 -2.10
CA THR A 67 8.44 -11.70 -0.90
C THR A 67 9.46 -11.34 0.18
N PRO A 68 9.05 -11.06 1.44
CA PRO A 68 9.99 -10.83 2.52
C PRO A 68 10.74 -12.11 2.87
N ILE A 69 12.07 -12.02 2.99
CA ILE A 69 12.96 -13.17 3.28
C ILE A 69 13.80 -12.99 4.55
N SER A 70 14.03 -11.73 4.98
CA SER A 70 14.91 -11.45 6.13
C SER A 70 14.47 -10.24 6.94
N VAL A 71 14.88 -10.23 8.21
CA VAL A 71 14.74 -9.10 9.13
C VAL A 71 16.09 -8.85 9.78
N ASN A 72 16.57 -7.60 9.75
CA ASN A 72 17.88 -7.18 10.26
C ASN A 72 19.07 -8.03 9.75
N GLY A 73 18.97 -8.48 8.49
CA GLY A 73 19.99 -9.31 7.83
C GLY A 73 19.90 -10.80 8.15
N GLU A 74 19.05 -11.23 9.09
CA GLU A 74 18.80 -12.63 9.41
C GLU A 74 17.76 -13.22 8.45
N GLN A 75 18.10 -14.31 7.76
CA GLN A 75 17.17 -15.05 6.89
C GLN A 75 16.20 -15.85 7.75
N LEU A 76 14.91 -15.69 7.49
CA LEU A 76 13.84 -16.24 8.34
C LEU A 76 12.75 -16.88 7.47
N SER A 77 12.08 -17.89 8.03
CA SER A 77 10.86 -18.40 7.42
C SER A 77 9.73 -17.36 7.50
N ALA A 78 8.74 -17.45 6.60
CA ALA A 78 7.62 -16.50 6.56
C ALA A 78 6.91 -16.31 7.93
N VAL A 79 6.74 -17.41 8.68
CA VAL A 79 6.13 -17.38 10.02
C VAL A 79 7.01 -16.64 11.03
N GLU A 80 8.32 -16.88 11.00
CA GLU A 80 9.26 -16.21 11.91
C GLU A 80 9.40 -14.72 11.61
N ILE A 81 9.35 -14.33 10.33
CA ILE A 81 9.27 -12.92 9.93
C ILE A 81 8.05 -12.26 10.57
N LEU A 82 6.86 -12.86 10.42
CA LEU A 82 5.64 -12.30 11.02
C LEU A 82 5.73 -12.23 12.55
N ARG A 83 6.25 -13.26 13.22
CA ARG A 83 6.43 -13.25 14.69
C ARG A 83 7.36 -12.14 15.14
N MET A 84 8.51 -12.00 14.49
CA MET A 84 9.51 -10.98 14.83
C MET A 84 8.96 -9.58 14.59
N LEU A 85 8.37 -9.34 13.41
CA LEU A 85 7.81 -8.03 13.06
C LEU A 85 6.59 -7.68 13.92
N ASN A 86 5.74 -8.65 14.29
CA ASN A 86 4.63 -8.41 15.23
C ASN A 86 5.13 -7.95 16.59
N LYS A 87 6.19 -8.58 17.11
CA LYS A 87 6.81 -8.19 18.39
C LYS A 87 7.40 -6.79 18.32
N LEU A 88 8.15 -6.48 17.26
CA LEU A 88 8.79 -5.17 17.07
C LEU A 88 7.74 -4.05 16.89
N ALA A 89 6.82 -4.20 15.94
CA ALA A 89 5.77 -3.21 15.70
C ALA A 89 4.82 -3.08 16.91
N GLY A 90 4.45 -4.20 17.54
CA GLY A 90 3.58 -4.20 18.71
C GLY A 90 4.17 -3.43 19.88
N LYS A 91 5.47 -3.61 20.17
CA LYS A 91 6.21 -2.82 21.18
C LYS A 91 6.08 -1.31 20.94
N HIS A 92 6.09 -0.89 19.68
CA HIS A 92 6.01 0.51 19.26
C HIS A 92 4.58 0.99 19.00
N GLY A 93 3.54 0.21 19.30
CA GLY A 93 2.13 0.60 19.11
C GLY A 93 1.69 0.73 17.65
N ILE A 94 2.39 0.08 16.73
CA ILE A 94 2.16 0.19 15.29
C ILE A 94 1.09 -0.81 14.84
N GLY A 95 0.22 -0.38 13.92
CA GLY A 95 -0.74 -1.24 13.23
C GLY A 95 -2.12 -1.28 13.86
N ARG A 96 -2.44 -0.33 14.77
CA ARG A 96 -3.81 -0.08 15.22
C ARG A 96 -4.59 0.68 14.13
N VAL A 97 -5.79 0.22 13.81
CA VAL A 97 -6.70 0.84 12.84
C VAL A 97 -8.12 0.78 13.40
N ASP A 98 -8.84 1.90 13.39
CA ASP A 98 -10.28 1.99 13.74
C ASP A 98 -11.03 2.48 12.50
N ILE A 99 -11.95 1.67 12.00
CA ILE A 99 -12.67 1.95 10.74
C ILE A 99 -14.15 1.64 10.87
N VAL A 100 -14.95 2.42 10.14
CA VAL A 100 -16.31 2.04 9.76
C VAL A 100 -16.27 1.56 8.31
N GLU A 101 -16.44 0.26 8.13
CA GLU A 101 -16.34 -0.42 6.84
C GLU A 101 -17.71 -0.74 6.23
N ASN A 102 -17.74 -1.03 4.92
CA ASN A 102 -18.94 -1.47 4.22
C ASN A 102 -18.86 -2.99 4.02
N ARG A 103 -19.74 -3.73 4.70
CA ARG A 103 -19.86 -5.17 4.52
C ARG A 103 -20.48 -5.48 3.16
N LEU A 104 -20.09 -6.61 2.58
CA LEU A 104 -20.64 -7.11 1.31
C LEU A 104 -22.18 -7.20 1.33
N VAL A 105 -22.74 -7.54 2.49
CA VAL A 105 -24.20 -7.64 2.69
C VAL A 105 -24.91 -6.28 2.80
N GLY A 106 -24.22 -5.16 2.56
CA GLY A 106 -24.78 -3.82 2.42
C GLY A 106 -24.87 -2.99 3.71
N MET A 107 -24.51 -3.56 4.86
CA MET A 107 -24.47 -2.83 6.14
C MET A 107 -23.10 -2.21 6.41
N LYS A 108 -23.08 -1.12 7.18
CA LYS A 108 -21.84 -0.62 7.77
C LYS A 108 -21.56 -1.35 9.09
N SER A 109 -20.29 -1.54 9.39
CA SER A 109 -19.84 -2.06 10.69
C SER A 109 -18.63 -1.27 11.14
N ARG A 110 -18.49 -1.05 12.45
CA ARG A 110 -17.23 -0.53 13.01
C ARG A 110 -16.39 -1.72 13.49
N GLY A 111 -15.12 -1.71 13.13
CA GLY A 111 -14.14 -2.68 13.58
C GLY A 111 -12.84 -2.00 13.95
N VAL A 112 -12.21 -2.48 15.02
CA VAL A 112 -10.87 -2.05 15.42
C VAL A 112 -9.90 -3.21 15.22
N TYR A 113 -8.75 -2.94 14.62
CA TYR A 113 -7.80 -3.95 14.17
C TYR A 113 -6.40 -3.68 14.70
N GLU A 114 -5.67 -4.75 15.00
CA GLU A 114 -4.23 -4.74 15.28
C GLU A 114 -3.52 -5.61 14.23
N THR A 115 -2.81 -4.99 13.30
CA THR A 115 -2.06 -5.66 12.21
C THR A 115 -0.59 -5.21 12.18
N PRO A 116 0.22 -5.52 13.22
CA PRO A 116 1.54 -4.91 13.39
C PRO A 116 2.53 -5.30 12.28
N ALA A 117 2.80 -6.60 12.08
CA ALA A 117 3.72 -7.04 11.02
C ALA A 117 3.23 -6.68 9.62
N GLY A 118 1.93 -6.85 9.36
CA GLY A 118 1.34 -6.49 8.07
C GLY A 118 1.50 -5.01 7.73
N THR A 119 1.41 -4.12 8.74
CA THR A 119 1.65 -2.68 8.56
C THR A 119 3.10 -2.40 8.16
N LEU A 120 4.09 -3.05 8.79
CA LEU A 120 5.50 -2.90 8.41
C LEU A 120 5.78 -3.45 7.02
N LEU A 121 5.30 -4.66 6.73
CA LEU A 121 5.49 -5.32 5.45
C LEU A 121 4.88 -4.51 4.31
N HIS A 122 3.66 -4.00 4.48
CA HIS A 122 3.00 -3.15 3.49
C HIS A 122 3.81 -1.88 3.21
N ARG A 123 4.24 -1.16 4.25
CA ARG A 123 5.04 0.07 4.11
C ARG A 123 6.41 -0.19 3.50
N ALA A 124 7.08 -1.27 3.89
CA ALA A 124 8.38 -1.64 3.33
C ALA A 124 8.26 -2.07 1.87
N HIS A 125 7.26 -2.87 1.54
CA HIS A 125 7.03 -3.34 0.17
C HIS A 125 6.76 -2.19 -0.79
N GLN A 126 5.85 -1.27 -0.45
CA GLN A 126 5.60 -0.05 -1.25
C GLN A 126 6.85 0.82 -1.41
N ALA A 127 7.65 0.95 -0.34
CA ALA A 127 8.90 1.69 -0.41
C ALA A 127 9.87 1.04 -1.40
N LEU A 128 9.98 -0.30 -1.41
CA LEU A 128 10.84 -0.99 -2.37
C LEU A 128 10.32 -0.87 -3.81
N GLU A 129 9.01 -1.05 -4.03
CA GLU A 129 8.39 -0.88 -5.35
C GLU A 129 8.69 0.48 -5.98
N SER A 130 8.68 1.56 -5.18
CA SER A 130 8.94 2.92 -5.67
C SER A 130 10.31 3.14 -6.33
N ILE A 131 11.27 2.24 -6.10
CA ILE A 131 12.59 2.28 -6.74
C ILE A 131 12.81 1.13 -7.72
N CYS A 132 11.90 0.16 -7.81
CA CYS A 132 12.04 -1.05 -8.63
C CYS A 132 11.04 -1.12 -9.80
N LEU A 133 9.96 -0.34 -9.77
CA LEU A 133 8.93 -0.28 -10.80
C LEU A 133 9.00 1.03 -11.58
N ASP A 134 8.76 0.97 -12.88
CA ASP A 134 8.58 2.18 -13.68
C ASP A 134 7.26 2.89 -13.33
N LYS A 135 7.19 4.18 -13.67
CA LYS A 135 6.07 5.07 -13.34
C LYS A 135 4.71 4.50 -13.74
N HIS A 136 4.58 3.97 -14.96
CA HIS A 136 3.27 3.55 -15.48
C HIS A 136 2.84 2.21 -14.91
N THR A 137 3.77 1.27 -14.76
CA THR A 137 3.52 0.00 -14.06
C THR A 137 3.10 0.25 -12.61
N MET A 138 3.80 1.13 -11.87
CA MET A 138 3.45 1.47 -10.49
C MET A 138 2.03 2.05 -10.40
N GLN A 139 1.72 3.05 -11.23
CA GLN A 139 0.40 3.70 -11.27
C GLN A 139 -0.74 2.70 -11.54
N TYR A 140 -0.56 1.81 -12.52
CA TYR A 140 -1.59 0.83 -12.85
C TYR A 140 -1.71 -0.26 -11.78
N LYS A 141 -0.57 -0.72 -11.23
CA LYS A 141 -0.53 -1.69 -10.13
C LYS A 141 -1.26 -1.19 -8.89
N ASP A 142 -1.20 0.10 -8.58
CA ASP A 142 -1.94 0.65 -7.43
C ASP A 142 -3.46 0.54 -7.61
N SER A 143 -3.96 0.69 -8.85
CA SER A 143 -5.38 0.46 -9.16
C SER A 143 -5.75 -1.02 -9.06
N ILE A 144 -4.87 -1.91 -9.54
CA ILE A 144 -5.05 -3.36 -9.43
C ILE A 144 -5.06 -3.82 -7.96
N ALA A 145 -4.20 -3.26 -7.12
CA ALA A 145 -4.11 -3.60 -5.70
C ALA A 145 -5.44 -3.34 -4.96
N VAL A 146 -6.12 -2.23 -5.26
CA VAL A 146 -7.45 -1.92 -4.70
C VAL A 146 -8.47 -2.96 -5.13
N LYS A 147 -8.51 -3.31 -6.43
CA LYS A 147 -9.45 -4.33 -6.91
C LYS A 147 -9.17 -5.70 -6.31
N TYR A 148 -7.89 -6.05 -6.15
CA TYR A 148 -7.48 -7.29 -5.50
C TYR A 148 -7.99 -7.36 -4.07
N ALA A 149 -7.79 -6.30 -3.28
CA ALA A 149 -8.26 -6.22 -1.90
C ALA A 149 -9.80 -6.36 -1.81
N GLU A 150 -10.55 -5.73 -2.72
CA GLU A 150 -12.00 -5.86 -2.81
C GLU A 150 -12.44 -7.31 -3.04
N LEU A 151 -11.78 -8.03 -3.95
CA LEU A 151 -12.10 -9.44 -4.21
C LEU A 151 -11.84 -10.32 -2.97
N VAL A 152 -10.72 -10.09 -2.28
CA VAL A 152 -10.40 -10.82 -1.05
C VAL A 152 -11.44 -10.54 0.03
N TYR A 153 -11.78 -9.26 0.26
CA TYR A 153 -12.79 -8.85 1.24
C TYR A 153 -14.17 -9.48 0.95
N ASN A 154 -14.56 -9.54 -0.32
CA ASN A 154 -15.84 -10.11 -0.75
C ASN A 154 -15.86 -11.65 -0.77
N GLY A 155 -14.82 -12.33 -0.27
CA GLY A 155 -14.73 -13.80 -0.28
C GLY A 155 -14.54 -14.39 -1.68
N MET A 156 -14.15 -13.58 -2.67
CA MET A 156 -13.99 -13.97 -4.07
C MET A 156 -12.60 -14.53 -4.38
N TRP A 157 -11.96 -15.17 -3.40
CA TRP A 157 -10.61 -15.72 -3.53
C TRP A 157 -10.49 -16.71 -4.69
N PHE A 158 -11.46 -17.61 -4.89
CA PHE A 158 -11.36 -18.68 -5.90
C PHE A 158 -11.83 -18.27 -7.31
N THR A 159 -11.92 -16.97 -7.59
CA THR A 159 -12.39 -16.46 -8.90
C THR A 159 -11.26 -16.37 -9.92
N ARG A 160 -11.60 -16.52 -11.21
CA ARG A 160 -10.66 -16.36 -12.33
C ARG A 160 -10.08 -14.94 -12.39
N LEU A 161 -10.85 -13.93 -12.00
CA LEU A 161 -10.37 -12.55 -11.97
C LEU A 161 -9.20 -12.40 -10.99
N ARG A 162 -9.31 -12.93 -9.75
CA ARG A 162 -8.20 -12.89 -8.79
C ARG A 162 -6.96 -13.60 -9.34
N GLU A 163 -7.10 -14.77 -9.95
CA GLU A 163 -5.96 -15.50 -10.58
C GLU A 163 -5.30 -14.70 -11.73
N ALA A 164 -6.10 -13.98 -12.52
CA ALA A 164 -5.56 -13.09 -13.56
C ALA A 164 -4.77 -11.91 -12.94
N LEU A 165 -5.28 -11.34 -11.84
CA LEU A 165 -4.56 -10.30 -11.10
C LEU A 165 -3.28 -10.84 -10.45
N ASP A 166 -3.26 -12.08 -9.95
CA ASP A 166 -2.04 -12.73 -9.45
C ASP A 166 -0.96 -12.80 -10.54
N SER A 167 -1.33 -13.19 -11.76
CA SER A 167 -0.40 -13.24 -12.90
C SER A 167 0.19 -11.86 -13.20
N PHE A 168 -0.64 -10.80 -13.14
CA PHE A 168 -0.15 -9.43 -13.26
C PHE A 168 0.84 -9.08 -12.15
N VAL A 169 0.48 -9.34 -10.88
CA VAL A 169 1.34 -9.06 -9.72
C VAL A 169 2.66 -9.83 -9.85
N GLN A 170 2.63 -11.11 -10.21
CA GLN A 170 3.85 -11.92 -10.40
C GLN A 170 4.84 -11.29 -11.39
N VAL A 171 4.35 -10.69 -12.48
CA VAL A 171 5.20 -9.96 -13.43
C VAL A 171 5.78 -8.70 -12.78
N THR A 172 4.95 -7.89 -12.11
CA THR A 172 5.45 -6.67 -11.45
C THR A 172 6.49 -6.95 -10.38
N GLN A 173 6.39 -8.09 -9.68
CA GLN A 173 7.28 -8.38 -8.56
C GLN A 173 8.66 -8.93 -8.97
N GLN A 174 8.92 -9.21 -10.25
CA GLN A 174 10.16 -9.86 -10.70
C GLN A 174 11.45 -9.11 -10.30
N THR A 175 11.40 -7.76 -10.24
CA THR A 175 12.54 -6.90 -9.90
C THR A 175 12.46 -6.33 -8.47
N VAL A 176 11.41 -6.66 -7.72
CA VAL A 176 11.18 -6.13 -6.36
C VAL A 176 12.01 -6.91 -5.35
N THR A 177 13.33 -6.79 -5.46
CA THR A 177 14.33 -7.46 -4.62
C THR A 177 15.24 -6.40 -4.02
N GLY A 178 15.47 -6.42 -2.71
CA GLY A 178 16.26 -5.40 -2.03
C GLY A 178 16.00 -5.34 -0.53
N THR A 179 16.40 -4.24 0.10
CA THR A 179 16.25 -4.04 1.54
C THR A 179 15.65 -2.66 1.82
N VAL A 180 14.69 -2.61 2.73
CA VAL A 180 14.11 -1.36 3.21
C VAL A 180 14.37 -1.21 4.69
N ARG A 181 14.85 -0.04 5.10
CA ARG A 181 15.04 0.33 6.49
C ARG A 181 13.89 1.22 6.95
N LEU A 182 13.20 0.80 8.00
CA LEU A 182 12.12 1.53 8.65
C LEU A 182 12.59 2.01 10.03
N LYS A 183 12.11 3.18 10.44
CA LYS A 183 12.22 3.73 11.78
C LYS A 183 10.84 3.63 12.45
N LEU A 184 10.77 2.90 13.55
CA LEU A 184 9.58 2.63 14.34
C LEU A 184 9.56 3.59 15.53
N TYR A 185 8.46 4.31 15.71
CA TYR A 185 8.35 5.28 16.80
C TYR A 185 6.90 5.62 17.14
N LYS A 186 6.47 5.30 18.36
CA LYS A 186 5.15 5.67 18.94
C LYS A 186 3.99 5.66 17.95
N GLY A 187 3.66 4.48 17.45
CA GLY A 187 2.58 4.22 16.51
C GLY A 187 2.91 4.50 15.04
N ASN A 188 4.08 5.09 14.76
CA ASN A 188 4.47 5.54 13.42
C ASN A 188 5.53 4.64 12.77
N VAL A 189 5.45 4.56 11.44
CA VAL A 189 6.39 3.86 10.56
C VAL A 189 6.98 4.88 9.59
N ILE A 190 8.26 5.21 9.77
CA ILE A 190 8.97 6.20 8.97
C ILE A 190 9.97 5.48 8.06
N ILE A 191 9.93 5.73 6.76
CA ILE A 191 10.91 5.12 5.85
C ILE A 191 12.25 5.84 6.01
N ALA A 192 13.27 5.11 6.43
CA ALA A 192 14.61 5.63 6.72
C ALA A 192 15.64 5.29 5.62
N GLY A 193 15.30 4.40 4.70
CA GLY A 193 16.16 4.07 3.56
C GLY A 193 15.63 2.89 2.77
N ARG A 194 16.11 2.76 1.53
CA ARG A 194 15.80 1.65 0.62
C ARG A 194 16.96 1.45 -0.34
N LYS A 195 17.28 0.20 -0.66
CA LYS A 195 18.33 -0.16 -1.61
C LYS A 195 17.93 -1.41 -2.38
N SER A 196 18.28 -1.46 -3.66
CA SER A 196 18.00 -2.59 -4.54
C SER A 196 19.08 -2.70 -5.62
N PRO A 197 19.53 -3.91 -5.98
CA PRO A 197 20.33 -4.12 -7.18
C PRO A 197 19.56 -3.85 -8.49
N TYR A 198 18.22 -3.80 -8.42
CA TYR A 198 17.34 -3.48 -9.55
C TYR A 198 16.76 -2.07 -9.44
N SER A 199 17.46 -1.17 -8.74
CA SER A 199 16.97 0.20 -8.60
C SER A 199 16.95 0.92 -9.94
N LEU A 200 15.82 1.51 -10.28
CA LEU A 200 15.64 2.46 -11.37
C LEU A 200 16.05 3.89 -10.95
N TYR A 201 16.35 4.10 -9.67
CA TYR A 201 16.91 5.36 -9.19
C TYR A 201 18.41 5.40 -9.52
N ARG A 202 18.80 6.45 -10.24
CA ARG A 202 20.17 6.71 -10.68
C ARG A 202 20.59 8.07 -10.14
N GLU A 203 21.45 8.06 -9.12
CA GLU A 203 21.89 9.28 -8.44
C GLU A 203 22.60 10.25 -9.38
N ASP A 204 23.42 9.73 -10.30
CA ASP A 204 24.09 10.49 -11.34
C ASP A 204 23.09 11.25 -12.24
N TYR A 205 21.99 10.63 -12.64
CA TYR A 205 20.94 11.29 -13.44
C TYR A 205 20.03 12.22 -12.64
N ALA A 206 19.93 12.02 -11.32
CA ALA A 206 19.08 12.81 -10.44
C ALA A 206 19.82 13.99 -9.77
N SER A 207 21.15 13.98 -9.80
CA SER A 207 21.99 15.00 -9.19
C SER A 207 21.87 16.33 -9.93
N PHE A 208 21.89 17.44 -9.18
CA PHE A 208 21.98 18.78 -9.74
C PHE A 208 23.42 19.18 -10.11
N GLY A 209 24.41 18.34 -9.77
CA GLY A 209 25.83 18.69 -9.87
C GLY A 209 26.58 18.13 -11.09
N GLU A 210 26.04 17.13 -11.78
CA GLU A 210 26.68 16.54 -12.98
C GLU A 210 25.92 16.96 -14.24
N GLU A 211 26.53 17.84 -15.05
CA GLU A 211 25.89 18.45 -16.23
C GLU A 211 25.93 17.56 -17.49
N ASP A 212 26.69 16.47 -17.49
CA ASP A 212 26.99 15.67 -18.71
C ASP A 212 26.12 14.41 -18.89
N VAL A 213 25.20 14.11 -17.96
CA VAL A 213 24.39 12.87 -18.00
C VAL A 213 22.99 13.06 -18.60
N TYR A 214 22.47 14.29 -18.66
CA TYR A 214 21.15 14.60 -19.23
C TYR A 214 21.18 15.87 -20.08
N ASN A 215 20.79 15.75 -21.36
CA ASN A 215 20.69 16.90 -22.26
C ASN A 215 19.43 17.72 -21.94
N GLN A 216 19.60 18.82 -21.19
CA GLN A 216 18.50 19.69 -20.79
C GLN A 216 17.77 20.36 -21.97
N GLN A 217 18.39 20.46 -23.16
CA GLN A 217 17.74 21.04 -24.33
C GLN A 217 16.54 20.20 -24.82
N ASP A 218 16.55 18.89 -24.57
CA ASP A 218 15.46 17.99 -24.98
C ASP A 218 14.13 18.33 -24.27
N ALA A 219 14.20 18.92 -23.07
CA ALA A 219 13.04 19.33 -22.30
C ALA A 219 12.17 20.36 -23.04
N GLN A 220 12.77 21.26 -23.83
CA GLN A 220 12.03 22.27 -24.57
C GLN A 220 11.12 21.63 -25.63
N GLY A 221 11.67 20.69 -26.41
CA GLY A 221 10.89 19.96 -27.41
C GLY A 221 9.80 19.10 -26.77
N PHE A 222 10.14 18.41 -25.67
CA PHE A 222 9.18 17.62 -24.91
C PHE A 222 7.99 18.45 -24.42
N ILE A 223 8.24 19.60 -23.76
CA ILE A 223 7.18 20.46 -23.21
C ILE A 223 6.24 20.95 -24.33
N GLN A 224 6.79 21.33 -25.48
CA GLN A 224 5.99 21.80 -26.61
C GLN A 224 5.09 20.71 -27.17
N LEU A 225 5.63 19.50 -27.37
CA LEU A 225 4.86 18.38 -27.92
C LEU A 225 3.83 17.84 -26.91
N PHE A 226 4.23 17.66 -25.65
CA PHE A 226 3.35 17.18 -24.59
C PHE A 226 2.21 18.17 -24.30
N GLY A 227 2.49 19.47 -24.37
CA GLY A 227 1.51 20.53 -24.17
C GLY A 227 0.62 20.83 -25.37
N LEU A 228 0.94 20.32 -26.56
CA LEU A 228 0.25 20.68 -27.80
C LEU A 228 -1.26 20.40 -27.76
N PRO A 229 -1.75 19.25 -27.28
CA PRO A 229 -3.19 19.00 -27.22
C PRO A 229 -3.93 20.01 -26.32
N MET A 230 -3.37 20.32 -25.14
CA MET A 230 -3.94 21.30 -24.20
C MET A 230 -3.96 22.71 -24.80
N LYS A 231 -2.91 23.06 -25.55
CA LYS A 231 -2.83 24.34 -26.26
C LYS A 231 -3.91 24.46 -27.34
N VAL A 232 -4.16 23.40 -28.11
CA VAL A 232 -5.18 23.40 -29.16
C VAL A 232 -6.57 23.51 -28.55
N ASP A 233 -6.86 22.77 -27.49
CA ASP A 233 -8.13 22.83 -26.77
C ASP A 233 -8.43 24.25 -26.26
N ALA A 234 -7.47 24.86 -25.57
CA ALA A 234 -7.60 26.24 -25.09
C ALA A 234 -7.80 27.27 -26.22
N LEU A 235 -7.15 27.08 -27.39
CA LEU A 235 -7.35 27.96 -28.55
C LEU A 235 -8.78 27.83 -29.11
N LEU A 236 -9.32 26.62 -29.18
CA LEU A 236 -10.69 26.38 -29.65
C LEU A 236 -11.74 26.96 -28.69
N GLU A 237 -11.48 26.94 -27.38
CA GLU A 237 -12.33 27.61 -26.38
C GLU A 237 -12.34 29.13 -26.57
N ILE A 238 -11.17 29.74 -26.85
CA ILE A 238 -11.03 31.17 -27.09
C ILE A 238 -11.71 31.59 -28.40
N ASP A 239 -11.50 30.83 -29.47
CA ASP A 239 -11.99 31.15 -30.83
C ASP A 239 -13.50 30.91 -31.00
N GLY A 240 -14.13 30.17 -30.06
CA GLY A 240 -15.54 29.77 -30.11
C GLY A 240 -15.76 28.49 -30.93
N THR A 241 -16.51 27.55 -30.37
CA THR A 241 -16.76 26.23 -31.00
C THR A 241 -17.52 26.39 -32.32
N GLY A 242 -16.91 26.09 -33.47
CA GLY A 242 -17.71 25.96 -34.69
C GLY A 242 -17.02 25.80 -36.04
N GLU A 243 -16.00 26.59 -36.37
CA GLU A 243 -15.41 26.53 -37.72
C GLU A 243 -13.89 26.66 -37.71
N SER A 244 -13.22 25.52 -37.87
CA SER A 244 -11.83 25.53 -38.35
C SER A 244 -11.80 26.24 -39.70
N ARG A 245 -11.08 27.37 -39.78
CA ARG A 245 -10.85 28.11 -41.04
C ARG A 245 -9.93 27.37 -42.02
N TYR A 246 -9.42 26.19 -41.65
CA TYR A 246 -8.51 25.39 -42.47
C TYR A 246 -9.27 24.47 -43.44
N ARG A 247 -8.78 24.36 -44.69
CA ARG A 247 -9.32 23.45 -45.72
C ARG A 247 -9.39 22.02 -45.19
N ARG A 248 -10.57 21.40 -45.24
CA ARG A 248 -10.74 19.97 -44.93
C ARG A 248 -9.83 19.14 -45.86
N PRO A 249 -9.08 18.16 -45.34
CA PRO A 249 -8.30 17.25 -46.18
C PRO A 249 -9.20 16.51 -47.18
N ASP A 250 -8.77 16.46 -48.43
CA ASP A 250 -9.46 15.69 -49.47
C ASP A 250 -9.09 14.21 -49.35
N TYR A 251 -9.94 13.45 -48.65
CA TYR A 251 -9.76 12.01 -48.44
C TYR A 251 -9.91 11.17 -49.72
N THR A 252 -10.21 11.77 -50.88
CA THR A 252 -10.09 11.07 -52.17
C THR A 252 -8.63 10.96 -52.63
N LYS A 253 -7.73 11.81 -52.10
CA LYS A 253 -6.28 11.77 -52.38
C LYS A 253 -5.45 11.10 -51.29
N PHE A 254 -5.93 11.07 -50.05
CA PHE A 254 -5.31 10.34 -48.94
C PHE A 254 -6.23 9.20 -48.50
N LYS A 255 -5.90 7.97 -48.91
CA LYS A 255 -6.53 6.76 -48.34
C LYS A 255 -6.16 6.68 -46.86
N ARG A 256 -7.16 6.43 -46.02
CA ARG A 256 -6.96 5.90 -44.67
C ARG A 256 -6.74 4.40 -44.80
N ASP A 257 -5.48 4.00 -44.78
CA ASP A 257 -5.09 2.72 -44.18
C ASP A 257 -4.92 2.89 -42.67
#